data_AF-A0A2A4C3N5-F1
#
_entry.id   AF-A0A2A4C3N5-F1
#
_cell.length_a   1.000
_cell.length_b   1.000
_cell.length_c   1.000
_cell.angle_alpha   90.00
_cell.angle_beta   90.00
_cell.angle_gamma   90.00
#
_symmetry.space_group_name_H-M   'P 1'
#
loop_
_entity.id
_entity.type
_entity.pdbx_description
1 polymer ?
#
loop_
_entity_poly.entity_id
_entity_poly.type
_entity_poly.pdbx_seq_one_letter_code
_entity_poly.pdbx_strand_id
1 'polypeptide(L)' 'MALVAGLGGCGGGAPLFTSDGRPTTQVQCTGNDWSNCTDNARAICNGEFDILDQSTDDAVRNLLFACKKKSGY' A
#
# COMPACT_ATOMS: atom_id res chain seq x y z
N MET A 1 -1.57 21.97 -19.19
CA MET A 1 -2.18 20.63 -19.06
C MET A 1 -1.07 19.61 -18.85
N ALA A 2 -1.32 18.62 -17.99
CA ALA A 2 -0.50 17.46 -17.64
C ALA A 2 0.73 17.69 -16.72
N LEU A 3 0.49 17.54 -15.41
CA LEU A 3 1.51 17.16 -14.43
C LEU A 3 1.49 15.63 -14.33
N VAL A 4 2.41 14.96 -15.01
CA VAL A 4 2.62 13.52 -14.88
C VAL A 4 3.43 13.28 -13.60
N ALA A 5 2.75 13.25 -12.45
CA ALA A 5 3.31 12.75 -11.21
C ALA A 5 3.02 11.24 -11.12
N GLY A 6 3.62 10.48 -12.05
CA GLY A 6 3.64 9.03 -12.01
C GLY A 6 4.92 8.56 -11.36
N LEU A 7 5.05 8.73 -10.04
CA LEU A 7 6.00 7.92 -9.27
C LEU A 7 5.36 6.54 -9.13
N GLY A 8 5.47 5.73 -10.18
CA GLY A 8 5.11 4.33 -10.15
C GLY A 8 5.96 3.65 -9.09
N GLY A 9 5.34 3.24 -7.98
CA GLY A 9 5.94 2.27 -7.08
C GLY A 9 6.26 1.01 -7.88
N CYS A 10 7.55 0.73 -8.06
CA CYS A 10 8.05 -0.56 -8.53
C CYS A 10 7.72 -1.61 -7.46
N GLY A 11 6.57 -2.27 -7.61
CA GLY A 11 6.14 -3.36 -6.73
C GLY A 11 5.17 -4.27 -7.47
N GLY A 12 5.66 -4.95 -8.50
CA GLY A 12 4.90 -5.87 -9.32
C GLY A 12 4.59 -7.17 -8.57
N GLY A 13 3.44 -7.23 -7.94
CA GLY A 13 2.69 -8.47 -7.66
C GLY A 13 1.28 -8.26 -8.19
N ALA A 14 0.70 -9.25 -8.85
CA ALA A 14 -0.69 -9.15 -9.31
C ALA A 14 -1.59 -8.76 -8.12
N PRO A 15 -2.49 -7.77 -8.25
CA PRO A 15 -3.29 -7.32 -7.13
C PRO A 15 -4.17 -8.48 -6.68
N LEU A 16 -3.87 -9.04 -5.51
CA LEU A 16 -4.78 -9.94 -4.84
C LEU A 16 -6.00 -9.09 -4.52
N PHE A 17 -7.15 -9.36 -5.11
CA PHE A 17 -8.32 -8.57 -4.78
C PHE A 17 -8.73 -8.92 -3.35
N THR A 18 -9.09 -7.92 -2.54
CA THR A 18 -9.78 -8.23 -1.27
C THR A 18 -11.06 -8.99 -1.55
N SER A 19 -11.62 -9.65 -0.55
CA SER A 19 -12.97 -10.22 -0.63
C SER A 19 -14.02 -9.18 -1.09
N ASP A 20 -13.76 -7.89 -0.89
CA ASP A 20 -14.60 -6.77 -1.34
C ASP A 20 -14.35 -6.32 -2.80
N GLY A 21 -13.42 -6.94 -3.53
CA GLY A 21 -13.07 -6.61 -4.91
C GLY A 21 -12.16 -5.38 -5.08
N ARG A 22 -11.55 -4.87 -4.01
CA ARG A 22 -10.58 -3.76 -4.11
C ARG A 22 -9.20 -4.30 -4.47
N PRO A 23 -8.42 -3.61 -5.34
CA PRO A 23 -7.04 -4.01 -5.58
C PRO A 23 -6.24 -3.84 -4.28
N THR A 24 -5.56 -4.91 -3.86
CA THR A 24 -4.59 -4.82 -2.76
C THR A 24 -3.20 -4.60 -3.30
N THR A 25 -2.39 -3.93 -2.49
CA THR A 25 -0.99 -3.69 -2.72
C THR A 25 -0.23 -4.22 -1.53
N GLN A 26 0.80 -5.02 -1.80
CA GLN A 26 1.73 -5.47 -0.78
C GLN A 26 3.02 -4.65 -0.90
N VAL A 27 3.51 -4.13 0.22
CA VAL A 27 4.84 -3.53 0.32
C VAL A 27 5.67 -4.26 1.34
N GLN A 28 6.96 -4.33 1.06
CA GLN A 28 7.95 -4.90 1.96
C GLN A 28 8.82 -3.76 2.46
N CYS A 29 8.96 -3.63 3.77
CA CYS A 29 9.70 -2.53 4.36
C CYS A 29 10.67 -3.07 5.40
N THR A 30 11.86 -2.51 5.39
CA THR A 30 12.88 -2.77 6.38
C THR A 30 12.82 -1.68 7.44
N GLY A 31 12.98 -2.06 8.71
CA GLY A 31 13.03 -1.11 9.81
C GLY A 31 12.44 -1.67 11.10
N ASN A 32 12.69 -0.96 12.18
CA ASN A 32 12.26 -1.37 13.51
C ASN A 32 10.74 -1.22 13.69
N ASP A 33 10.09 -0.35 12.92
CA ASP A 33 8.69 0.04 13.04
C ASP A 33 7.95 0.04 11.69
N TRP A 34 6.62 0.15 11.75
CA TRP A 34 5.72 0.18 10.59
C TRP A 34 5.60 1.54 9.91
N SER A 35 6.27 2.58 10.41
CA SER A 35 6.20 3.94 9.86
C SER A 35 6.60 3.96 8.38
N ASN A 36 7.70 3.31 8.01
CA ASN A 36 8.13 3.19 6.61
C ASN A 36 7.06 2.54 5.73
N CYS A 37 6.42 1.46 6.18
CA CYS A 37 5.35 0.81 5.42
C CYS A 37 4.12 1.70 5.29
N THR A 38 3.76 2.36 6.38
CA THR A 38 2.63 3.29 6.43
C THR A 38 2.86 4.45 5.45
N ASP A 39 4.04 5.06 5.47
CA ASP A 39 4.38 6.17 4.58
C ASP A 39 4.35 5.76 3.10
N ASN A 40 4.89 4.58 2.76
CA ASN A 40 4.80 4.02 1.42
C ASN A 40 3.34 3.77 1.01
N ALA A 41 2.53 3.18 1.88
CA ALA A 41 1.11 2.95 1.61
C ALA A 41 0.33 4.26 1.40
N ARG A 42 0.58 5.30 2.20
CA ARG A 42 -0.02 6.63 2.03
C ARG A 42 0.40 7.28 0.71
N ALA A 43 1.67 7.14 0.32
CA ALA A 43 2.19 7.66 -0.94
C ALA A 43 1.55 6.95 -2.14
N ILE A 44 1.44 5.62 -2.10
CA ILE A 44 0.80 4.81 -3.15
C ILE A 44 -0.68 5.15 -3.31
N CYS A 45 -1.39 5.31 -2.20
CA CYS A 45 -2.82 5.64 -2.22
C CYS A 45 -3.11 7.13 -2.37
N ASN A 46 -2.08 7.98 -2.31
CA ASN A 46 -2.20 9.44 -2.26
C ASN A 46 -3.26 9.90 -1.23
N GLY A 47 -3.31 9.23 -0.08
CA GLY A 47 -4.42 9.36 0.87
C GLY A 47 -4.44 8.30 1.96
N GLU A 48 -5.64 8.00 2.46
CA GLU A 48 -5.86 6.96 3.46
C GLU A 48 -5.88 5.56 2.82
N PHE A 49 -5.50 4.57 3.61
CA PHE A 49 -5.46 3.18 3.22
C PHE A 49 -6.00 2.32 4.36
N ASP A 50 -6.52 1.15 4.01
CA ASP A 50 -6.90 0.10 4.94
C ASP A 50 -5.78 -0.93 5.00
N ILE A 51 -5.32 -1.24 6.21
CA ILE A 51 -4.41 -2.35 6.43
C ILE A 51 -5.22 -3.64 6.45
N LEU A 52 -4.82 -4.59 5.62
CA LEU A 52 -5.50 -5.88 5.46
C LEU A 52 -4.72 -7.00 6.12
N ASP A 53 -3.40 -6.98 5.96
CA ASP A 53 -2.49 -7.91 6.61
C ASP A 53 -1.19 -7.21 7.00
N GLN A 54 -0.63 -7.62 8.14
CA GLN A 54 0.65 -7.19 8.65
C GLN A 54 1.41 -8.41 9.12
N SER A 55 2.49 -8.74 8.42
CA SER A 55 3.38 -9.84 8.76
C SER A 55 4.82 -9.35 8.87
N THR A 56 5.60 -9.95 9.76
CA THR A 56 7.03 -9.65 9.88
C THR A 56 7.80 -10.94 9.74
N ASP A 57 8.68 -10.99 8.74
CA ASP A 57 9.42 -12.17 8.31
C ASP A 57 10.91 -11.81 8.28
N ASP A 58 11.73 -12.45 9.11
CA ASP A 58 13.19 -12.24 9.17
C ASP A 58 13.65 -10.76 9.13
N ALA A 59 13.02 -9.91 9.94
CA ALA A 59 13.22 -8.45 10.02
C ALA A 59 12.72 -7.61 8.83
N VAL A 60 12.06 -8.24 7.86
CA VAL A 60 11.30 -7.58 6.79
C VAL A 60 9.83 -7.53 7.20
N ARG A 61 9.23 -6.35 7.11
CA ARG A 61 7.81 -6.14 7.42
C ARG A 61 7.02 -6.13 6.12
N ASN A 62 6.10 -7.07 5.98
CA ASN A 62 5.17 -7.19 4.88
C ASN A 62 3.85 -6.52 5.28
N LEU A 63 3.50 -5.44 4.58
CA LEU A 63 2.23 -4.75 4.76
C LEU A 63 1.37 -4.95 3.52
N LEU A 64 0.26 -5.66 3.68
CA LEU A 64 -0.80 -5.73 2.68
C LEU A 64 -1.85 -4.69 3.00
N PHE A 65 -2.14 -3.83 2.04
CA PHE A 65 -3.14 -2.78 2.20
C PHE A 65 -3.99 -2.60 0.95
N ALA A 66 -5.17 -2.01 1.14
CA ALA A 66 -5.99 -1.50 0.04
C ALA A 66 -6.18 0.00 0.20
N CYS A 67 -6.09 0.74 -0.90
CA CYS A 67 -6.39 2.17 -0.86
C CYS A 67 -7.86 2.39 -0.50
N LYS A 68 -8.11 3.30 0.45
CA LYS A 68 -9.49 3.71 0.70
C LYS A 68 -9.99 4.40 -0.55
N LYS A 69 -11.17 3.99 -1.02
CA LYS A 69 -11.91 4.81 -1.97
C LYS A 69 -12.08 6.16 -1.29
N LYS A 70 -11.65 7.25 -1.92
CA LYS A 70 -11.97 8.60 -1.43
C LYS A 70 -13.48 8.60 -1.25
N SER A 71 -13.95 8.62 0.00
CA SER A 71 -15.36 8.59 0.33
C SER A 71 -15.94 9.93 -0.11
N GLY A 72 -16.19 10.06 -1.41
CA GLY A 72 -16.91 11.15 -2.00
C GLY A 72 -18.38 10.88 -1.73
N TYR A 73 -18.89 11.48 -0.66
CA TYR A 73 -20.29 11.88 -0.56
C TYR A 73 -20.33 13.40 -0.69
#